data_AF-A0A7W1I421-F1
#
_entry.id   AF-A0A7W1I421-F1
#
_cell.length_a   1.000
_cell.length_b   1.000
_cell.length_c   1.000
_cell.angle_alpha   90.00
_cell.angle_beta   90.00
_cell.angle_gamma   90.00
#
_symmetry.space_group_name_H-M   'P 1'
#
loop_
_entity.id
_entity.type
_entity.pdbx_description
1 polymer ?
#
loop_
_entity_poly.entity_id
_entity_poly.type
_entity_poly.pdbx_seq_one_letter_code
_entity_poly.pdbx_strand_id
1 'polypeptide(L)' 'MLTEIRFAARRLFQDRWYAAAAVLIAGVGTGLNTAVFAVAYGVVIRPLPYRDASRLVLVDVA' A
#
# COMPACT_ATOMS: atom_id res chain seq x y z
N MET A 1 -2.67 -18.03 -26.13
CA MET A 1 -2.33 -17.25 -24.91
C MET A 1 -3.17 -15.96 -24.79
N LEU A 2 -3.13 -15.04 -25.76
CA LEU A 2 -3.92 -13.79 -25.71
C LEU A 2 -5.44 -13.99 -25.56
N THR A 3 -5.99 -15.04 -26.17
CA THR A 3 -7.42 -15.38 -26.06
C THR A 3 -7.82 -15.76 -24.63
N GLU A 4 -6.97 -16.52 -23.94
CA GLU A 4 -7.18 -16.96 -22.56
C GLU A 4 -7.20 -15.75 -21.61
N ILE A 5 -6.26 -14.82 -21.77
CA ILE A 5 -6.20 -13.58 -20.97
C ILE A 5 -7.46 -12.74 -21.19
N ARG A 6 -7.91 -12.60 -22.44
CA ARG A 6 -9.13 -11.86 -22.78
C ARG A 6 -10.39 -12.52 -22.19
N PHE A 7 -10.44 -13.85 -22.19
CA PHE A 7 -11.56 -14.61 -21.62
C PHE A 7 -11.58 -14.51 -20.10
N ALA A 8 -10.42 -14.61 -19.44
CA ALA A 8 -10.26 -14.44 -18.00
C ALA A 8 -10.61 -13.02 -17.54
N ALA A 9 -10.15 -11.99 -18.27
CA ALA A 9 -10.53 -10.60 -17.98
C ALA A 9 -12.05 -10.40 -18.11
N ARG A 10 -12.67 -10.95 -19.16
CA ARG A 10 -14.12 -10.85 -19.36
C ARG A 10 -14.92 -11.53 -18.25
N ARG A 11 -14.47 -12.71 -17.80
CA ARG A 11 -15.04 -13.41 -16.64
C ARG A 11 -14.92 -12.58 -15.35
N LEU A 12 -13.77 -11.95 -15.13
CA LEU A 12 -13.54 -11.09 -13.97
C LEU A 12 -14.48 -9.88 -13.96
N PHE A 13 -14.82 -9.31 -15.12
CA PHE A 13 -15.79 -8.22 -15.25
C PHE A 13 -17.26 -8.68 -15.25
N GLN A 14 -17.53 -9.97 -15.45
CA GLN A 14 -18.88 -10.52 -15.43
C GLN A 14 -19.37 -10.69 -13.98
N ASP A 15 -18.52 -11.21 -13.09
CA ASP A 15 -18.80 -11.37 -11.66
C ASP A 15 -18.13 -10.25 -10.84
N ARG A 16 -18.62 -9.02 -11.03
CA ARG A 16 -18.09 -7.79 -10.40
C ARG A 16 -17.97 -7.87 -8.88
N TRP A 17 -18.85 -8.58 -8.20
CA TRP A 17 -18.78 -8.78 -6.75
C TRP A 17 -17.57 -9.61 -6.33
N TYR A 18 -17.32 -10.72 -7.05
CA TYR A 18 -16.19 -11.59 -6.77
C TYR A 18 -14.86 -10.88 -7.04
N ALA A 19 -14.78 -10.16 -8.17
CA ALA A 19 -13.62 -9.35 -8.50
C ALA A 19 -13.37 -8.25 -7.46
N ALA A 20 -14.43 -7.55 -7.02
CA ALA A 20 -14.32 -6.53 -5.98
C ALA A 20 -13.81 -7.12 -4.66
N ALA A 21 -14.37 -8.24 -4.21
CA ALA A 21 -13.90 -8.92 -3.00
C ALA A 21 -12.43 -9.33 -3.11
N ALA A 22 -12.01 -9.92 -4.23
CA ALA A 22 -10.64 -10.32 -4.47
C ALA A 22 -9.66 -9.13 -4.45
N VAL A 23 -10.02 -8.02 -5.12
CA VAL A 23 -9.21 -6.79 -5.13
C VAL A 23 -9.15 -6.17 -3.74
N LEU A 24 -10.25 -6.15 -2.99
CA LEU A 24 -10.28 -5.63 -1.62
C LEU A 24 -9.38 -6.45 -0.70
N ILE A 25 -9.47 -7.78 -0.74
CA ILE A 25 -8.63 -8.66 0.08
C ILE A 25 -7.15 -8.50 -0.29
N ALA A 26 -6.83 -8.50 -1.59
CA ALA A 26 -5.47 -8.32 -2.06
C ALA A 26 -4.91 -6.93 -1.71
N GLY A 27 -5.71 -5.87 -1.89
CA GLY A 27 -5.35 -4.49 -1.56
C GLY A 27 -5.16 -4.29 -0.05
N VAL A 28 -6.04 -4.86 0.77
CA VAL A 28 -5.90 -4.81 2.23
C VAL A 28 -4.65 -5.57 2.67
N GLY A 29 -4.40 -6.78 2.16
CA GLY A 29 -3.20 -7.55 2.55
C GLY A 29 -1.90 -6.84 2.18
N THR A 30 -1.81 -6.34 0.94
CA THR A 30 -0.62 -5.61 0.46
C THR A 30 -0.46 -4.26 1.15
N GLY A 31 -1.54 -3.50 1.31
CA GLY A 31 -1.53 -2.19 1.99
C GLY A 31 -1.21 -2.30 3.47
N LEU A 32 -1.77 -3.30 4.17
CA LEU A 32 -1.51 -3.53 5.58
C LEU A 32 -0.03 -3.87 5.81
N ASN A 33 0.52 -4.80 5.03
CA ASN A 33 1.95 -5.12 5.12
C ASN A 33 2.80 -3.88 4.85
N THR A 34 2.49 -3.11 3.81
CA THR A 34 3.22 -1.88 3.48
C THR A 34 3.16 -0.85 4.61
N ALA A 35 1.98 -0.63 5.19
CA ALA A 35 1.78 0.32 6.28
C ALA A 35 2.53 -0.11 7.56
N VAL A 36 2.44 -1.40 7.91
CA VAL A 36 3.16 -1.96 9.06
C VAL A 36 4.66 -1.81 8.87
N PHE A 37 5.20 -2.14 7.70
CA PHE A 37 6.63 -1.97 7.42
C PHE A 37 7.04 -0.50 7.35
N ALA A 38 6.21 0.40 6.81
CA ALA A 38 6.50 1.83 6.77
C ALA A 38 6.57 2.43 8.19
N VAL A 39 5.63 2.08 9.06
CA VAL A 39 5.62 2.49 10.46
C VAL A 39 6.77 1.84 11.22
N ALA A 40 6.98 0.53 11.06
CA ALA A 40 8.09 -0.17 11.70
C ALA A 40 9.45 0.39 11.26
N TYR A 41 9.63 0.72 9.99
CA TYR A 41 10.85 1.37 9.51
C TYR A 41 11.02 2.78 10.11
N GLY A 42 9.94 3.57 10.14
CA GLY A 42 9.94 4.92 10.72
C GLY A 42 10.17 4.96 12.24
N VAL A 43 9.72 3.93 12.97
CA VAL A 43 9.78 3.87 14.44
C VAL A 43 10.96 3.03 14.95
N VAL A 44 11.23 1.88 14.34
CA VAL A 44 12.21 0.88 14.82
C VAL A 44 13.58 1.05 14.16
N ILE A 45 13.66 1.38 12.87
CA ILE A 45 14.94 1.50 12.14
C ILE A 45 15.53 2.91 12.23
N ARG A 46 14.69 3.93 12.45
CA ARG A 46 15.12 5.24 12.93
C ARG A 46 14.43 5.58 14.25
N PRO A 47 14.88 5.06 15.40
CA PRO A 47 14.73 5.83 16.61
C PRO A 47 15.58 7.08 16.37
N LEU A 48 14.97 8.17 15.89
CA LEU A 48 15.69 9.43 15.75
C LEU A 48 16.40 9.66 17.08
N PRO A 49 17.74 9.79 17.13
CA PRO A 49 18.43 10.31 18.30
C PRO A 49 18.16 11.82 18.42
N TYR A 50 16.90 12.22 18.33
CA TYR A 50 16.42 13.57 18.55
C TYR A 50 15.42 13.51 19.69
N ARG A 51 15.88 13.89 20.88
CA ARG A 51 15.06 14.05 22.08
C ARG A 51 13.95 15.10 21.91
N ASP A 52 14.00 15.95 20.88
CA ASP A 52 13.11 17.09 20.68
C ASP A 52 12.62 17.23 19.21
N ALA A 53 11.75 16.31 18.78
CA ALA A 53 11.08 16.40 17.47
C ALA A 53 10.19 17.66 17.29
N SER A 54 9.90 18.38 18.38
CA SER A 54 9.13 19.63 18.40
C SER A 54 9.86 20.85 17.81
N ARG A 55 11.14 20.72 17.42
CA ARG A 55 11.95 21.80 16.83
C ARG A 55 12.32 21.60 15.35
N LEU A 56 11.65 20.69 14.64
CA LEU A 56 11.86 20.51 13.20
C LEU A 56 11.25 21.71 12.45
N VAL A 57 12.11 22.63 11.98
CA VAL A 57 11.72 23.74 11.09
C VAL A 57 11.98 23.30 9.65
N LEU A 58 10.92 23.32 8.83
CA LEU A 58 11.02 23.18 7.39
C LEU A 58 11.66 24.44 6.82
N VAL A 59 12.90 24.33 6.33
CA VAL A 59 13.50 25.38 5.52
C VAL A 59 13.02 25.15 4.09
N ASP A 60 12.01 25.91 3.71
CA ASP A 60 11.59 26.06 2.31
C ASP A 60 12.60 27.01 1.65
N VAL A 61 13.45 26.46 0.78
CA VAL A 61 14.35 27.26 -0.06
C VAL A 61 13.59 27.50 -1.35
N ALA A 62 13.09 28.74 -1.50
CA ALA A 62 12.51 29.28 -2.73
C ALA A 62 13.58 29.52 -3.80
#